data_AF-A0A6L6TK08-F1
#
_entry.id   AF-A0A6L6TK08-F1
#
_cell.length_a   1.000
_cell.length_b   1.000
_cell.length_c   1.000
_cell.angle_alpha   90.00
_cell.angle_beta   90.00
_cell.angle_gamma   90.00
#
_symmetry.space_group_name_H-M   'P 1'
#
loop_
_entity.id
_entity.type
_entity.pdbx_description
1 polymer ?
#
loop_
_entity_poly.entity_id
_entity_poly.type
_entity_poly.pdbx_seq_one_letter_code
_entity_poly.pdbx_strand_id
1 'polypeptide(L)'
;MGQWLDSLTGWLSANPQWLGLAIFLVACIECLAIAGIIVPGTVLLFAVAVLAGSGTFSLGETLLLGFLGGLLGDALSYTVGKYFHQNIRRLPLLRHHPEWIGSAEAYFQRYGIASLLVGRFIGPLRPMLPMVAGMFDMPLPRFIAVSLVAGAGWSVAYLLPGWATGAAMRLPLPEGFWLDAGIIAGTLAVIIGLSLTTSIRDQRHGTRLIAGMSFAALAGVFLGWPYLHEFDQGVMTLVQEHRSQAVDGVVVLVTRLGDFRTQFFLGGLLTGLLLLARQWRHALFAGGALMGTALANGTLKWLFARARPEVLTDPLTSYSMPSGHSSASFAFFLVMAVLAGRGQPPRMRLTWVMLGCIPALAIALSRVYLGAHWPTDILAGALLACCVCALSLTLSQYRQPLTALPLRVWWLVLPACIALLAFFAMHALPQALLRYQY
;
A
#
# COMPACT_ATOMS: atom_id res chain seq x y z
N MET A 1 23.79 -27.35 -1.98
CA MET A 1 22.41 -26.83 -2.06
C MET A 1 22.07 -26.26 -3.46
N GLY A 2 23.01 -25.64 -4.18
CA GLY A 2 22.77 -25.01 -5.50
C GLY A 2 22.26 -25.97 -6.59
N GLN A 3 22.99 -27.05 -6.91
CA GLN A 3 22.62 -27.95 -8.01
C GLN A 3 21.21 -28.59 -7.90
N TRP A 4 20.74 -28.89 -6.69
CA TRP A 4 19.39 -29.43 -6.51
C TRP A 4 18.33 -28.35 -6.76
N LEU A 5 18.56 -27.12 -6.27
CA LEU A 5 17.68 -26.00 -6.59
C LEU A 5 17.71 -25.69 -8.09
N ASP A 6 18.88 -25.65 -8.71
CA ASP A 6 19.04 -25.36 -10.15
C ASP A 6 18.36 -26.42 -11.04
N SER A 7 18.41 -27.69 -10.66
CA SER A 7 17.68 -28.76 -11.35
C SER A 7 16.17 -28.67 -11.14
N LEU A 8 15.72 -28.28 -9.95
CA LEU A 8 14.30 -28.09 -9.64
C LEU A 8 13.71 -26.86 -10.34
N THR A 9 14.45 -25.75 -10.38
CA THR A 9 14.06 -24.53 -11.11
C THR A 9 14.06 -24.79 -12.62
N GLY A 10 15.07 -25.51 -13.14
CA GLY A 10 15.11 -25.93 -14.54
C GLY A 10 13.94 -26.85 -14.92
N TRP A 11 13.60 -27.82 -14.07
CA TRP A 11 12.48 -28.73 -14.31
C TRP A 11 11.12 -28.01 -14.23
N LEU A 12 10.92 -27.11 -13.26
CA LEU A 12 9.69 -26.31 -13.13
C LEU A 12 9.52 -25.34 -14.28
N SER A 13 10.61 -24.76 -14.80
CA SER A 13 10.59 -23.91 -16.00
C SER A 13 10.21 -24.70 -17.25
N ALA A 14 10.68 -25.95 -17.36
CA ALA A 14 10.30 -26.86 -18.44
C ALA A 14 8.86 -27.39 -18.31
N ASN A 15 8.24 -27.27 -17.13
CA ASN A 15 6.91 -27.80 -16.83
C ASN A 15 5.99 -26.74 -16.19
N PRO A 16 5.52 -25.73 -16.95
CA PRO A 16 4.73 -24.61 -16.43
C PRO A 16 3.49 -25.04 -15.64
N GLN A 17 2.86 -26.14 -16.05
CA GLN A 17 1.64 -26.70 -15.41
C GLN A 17 1.88 -27.05 -13.94
N TRP A 18 3.03 -27.64 -13.62
CA TRP A 18 3.40 -28.06 -12.28
C TRP A 18 3.77 -26.87 -11.40
N LEU A 19 4.37 -25.82 -11.98
CA LEU A 19 4.59 -24.56 -11.28
C LEU A 19 3.26 -23.87 -10.95
N GLY A 20 2.32 -23.84 -11.90
CA GLY A 20 0.98 -23.27 -11.65
C GLY A 20 0.24 -24.01 -10.53
N LEU A 21 0.31 -25.35 -10.55
CA LEU A 21 -0.23 -26.19 -9.48
C LEU A 21 0.48 -25.92 -8.14
N ALA A 22 1.80 -25.74 -8.13
CA ALA A 22 2.56 -25.42 -6.93
C ALA A 22 2.14 -24.08 -6.32
N ILE A 23 1.99 -23.02 -7.13
CA ILE A 23 1.49 -21.72 -6.66
C ILE A 23 0.11 -21.86 -6.02
N PHE A 24 -0.80 -22.57 -6.70
CA PHE A 24 -2.15 -22.81 -6.21
C PHE A 24 -2.17 -23.60 -4.89
N LEU A 25 -1.42 -24.70 -4.81
CA LEU A 25 -1.39 -25.57 -3.63
C LEU A 25 -0.71 -24.89 -2.44
N VAL A 26 0.42 -24.21 -2.66
CA VAL A 26 1.10 -23.47 -1.59
C VAL A 26 0.19 -22.35 -1.07
N ALA A 27 -0.50 -21.61 -1.94
CA ALA A 27 -1.47 -20.59 -1.52
C ALA A 27 -2.65 -21.19 -0.75
N CYS A 28 -3.16 -22.35 -1.19
CA CYS A 28 -4.22 -23.08 -0.51
C CYS A 28 -3.80 -23.54 0.88
N ILE A 29 -2.63 -24.17 1.00
CA ILE A 29 -2.08 -24.66 2.28
C ILE A 29 -1.84 -23.50 3.25
N GLU A 30 -1.30 -22.39 2.74
CA GLU A 30 -1.01 -21.20 3.54
C GLU A 30 -2.26 -20.53 4.13
N CYS A 31 -3.40 -20.67 3.43
CA CYS A 31 -4.71 -20.16 3.88
C CYS A 31 -5.53 -21.21 4.64
N LEU A 32 -5.14 -22.48 4.56
CA LEU A 32 -5.82 -23.58 5.24
C LEU A 32 -5.53 -23.54 6.75
N ALA A 33 -6.59 -23.67 7.55
CA ALA A 33 -6.49 -23.75 8.99
C ALA A 33 -5.51 -24.84 9.43
N ILE A 34 -4.68 -24.54 10.43
CA ILE A 34 -3.67 -25.40 11.05
C ILE A 34 -2.47 -25.62 10.12
N ALA A 35 -2.69 -26.01 8.86
CA ALA A 35 -1.63 -26.24 7.89
C ALA A 35 -0.81 -24.95 7.63
N GLY A 36 -1.47 -23.80 7.46
CA GLY A 36 -0.82 -22.51 7.26
C GLY A 36 -0.12 -21.93 8.50
N ILE A 37 -0.22 -22.58 9.67
CA ILE A 37 0.58 -22.25 10.87
C ILE A 37 1.86 -23.09 10.91
N ILE A 38 1.77 -24.36 10.51
CA ILE A 38 2.89 -25.32 10.55
C ILE A 38 3.86 -25.06 9.39
N VAL A 39 3.32 -24.87 8.19
CA VAL A 39 4.10 -24.70 6.98
C VAL A 39 4.52 -23.23 6.88
N PRO A 40 5.80 -22.90 6.64
CA PRO A 40 6.25 -21.53 6.42
C PRO A 40 5.86 -21.09 5.01
N GLY A 41 4.56 -20.97 4.74
CA GLY A 41 4.08 -20.76 3.39
C GLY A 41 4.38 -19.36 2.85
N THR A 42 4.68 -18.35 3.68
CA THR A 42 5.15 -17.04 3.19
C THR A 42 6.47 -17.14 2.42
N VAL A 43 7.42 -17.94 2.91
CA VAL A 43 8.71 -18.18 2.27
C VAL A 43 8.53 -19.01 1.00
N LEU A 44 7.69 -20.05 1.07
CA LEU A 44 7.39 -20.88 -0.09
C LEU A 44 6.66 -20.10 -1.18
N LEU A 45 5.68 -19.26 -0.82
CA LEU A 45 4.96 -18.37 -1.73
C LEU A 45 5.91 -17.40 -2.42
N PHE A 46 6.82 -16.79 -1.66
CA PHE A 46 7.84 -15.93 -2.24
C PHE A 46 8.70 -16.70 -3.25
N ALA A 47 9.18 -17.90 -2.90
CA ALA A 47 10.00 -18.73 -3.78
C ALA A 47 9.27 -19.14 -5.07
N VAL A 48 8.03 -19.66 -4.98
CA VAL A 48 7.26 -20.03 -6.19
C VAL A 48 6.87 -18.81 -7.02
N ALA A 49 6.64 -17.66 -6.39
CA ALA A 49 6.39 -16.40 -7.10
C ALA A 49 7.64 -15.90 -7.84
N VAL A 50 8.85 -16.03 -7.24
CA VAL A 50 10.12 -15.74 -7.94
C VAL A 50 10.26 -16.61 -9.19
N LEU A 51 9.95 -17.91 -9.11
CA LEU A 51 10.00 -18.81 -10.27
C LEU A 51 8.93 -18.50 -11.33
N ALA A 52 7.75 -18.04 -10.88
CA ALA A 52 6.71 -17.58 -11.80
C ALA A 52 7.16 -16.32 -12.54
N GLY A 53 7.71 -15.37 -11.78
CA GLY A 53 8.23 -14.08 -12.25
C GLY A 53 9.51 -14.16 -13.05
N SER A 54 10.28 -15.25 -12.93
CA SER A 54 11.26 -15.64 -13.94
C SER A 54 10.51 -16.17 -15.17
N GLY A 55 9.54 -15.38 -15.67
CA GLY A 55 8.61 -15.46 -16.79
C GLY A 55 8.25 -16.82 -17.34
N THR A 56 7.83 -17.69 -16.42
CA THR A 56 6.99 -18.83 -16.74
C THR A 56 5.51 -18.41 -16.77
N PHE A 57 5.13 -17.48 -15.90
CA PHE A 57 3.77 -16.94 -15.80
C PHE A 57 3.79 -15.42 -15.78
N SER A 58 2.77 -14.82 -16.40
CA SER A 58 2.49 -13.40 -16.25
C SER A 58 2.12 -13.06 -14.80
N LEU A 59 2.24 -11.77 -14.44
CA LEU A 59 1.80 -11.29 -13.13
C LEU A 59 0.31 -11.62 -12.90
N GLY A 60 -0.53 -11.42 -13.90
CA GLY A 60 -1.97 -11.68 -13.82
C GLY A 60 -2.29 -13.14 -13.51
N GLU A 61 -1.66 -14.09 -14.20
CA GLU A 61 -1.84 -15.53 -13.97
C GLU A 61 -1.35 -15.93 -12.58
N THR A 62 -0.19 -15.44 -12.16
CA THR A 62 0.37 -15.72 -10.84
C THR A 62 -0.56 -15.23 -9.72
N LEU A 63 -1.07 -14.00 -9.85
CA LEU A 63 -2.02 -13.42 -8.90
C LEU A 63 -3.35 -14.17 -8.89
N LEU A 64 -3.86 -14.58 -10.06
CA LEU A 64 -5.10 -15.34 -10.19
C LEU A 64 -4.99 -16.73 -9.56
N LEU A 65 -3.92 -17.47 -9.85
CA LEU A 65 -3.66 -18.80 -9.28
C LEU A 65 -3.54 -18.74 -7.76
N GLY A 66 -2.77 -17.79 -7.23
CA GLY A 66 -2.64 -17.63 -5.79
C GLY A 66 -3.92 -17.12 -5.12
N PHE A 67 -4.71 -16.29 -5.81
CA PHE A 67 -6.03 -15.86 -5.35
C PHE A 67 -7.00 -17.04 -5.25
N LEU A 68 -7.12 -17.84 -6.31
CA LEU A 68 -7.99 -19.02 -6.34
C LEU A 68 -7.56 -20.07 -5.32
N GLY A 69 -6.26 -20.33 -5.18
CA GLY A 69 -5.72 -21.22 -4.17
C GLY A 69 -6.04 -20.74 -2.76
N GLY A 70 -5.82 -19.45 -2.48
CA GLY A 70 -6.14 -18.84 -1.19
C GLY A 70 -7.64 -18.88 -0.86
N LEU A 71 -8.51 -18.64 -1.84
CA LEU A 71 -9.97 -18.75 -1.67
C LEU A 71 -10.41 -20.18 -1.35
N LEU A 72 -9.81 -21.18 -2.02
CA LEU A 72 -10.10 -22.57 -1.73
C LEU A 72 -9.69 -22.93 -0.29
N GLY A 73 -8.50 -22.51 0.14
CA GLY A 73 -8.02 -22.71 1.51
C GLY A 73 -8.93 -22.05 2.55
N ASP A 74 -9.39 -20.83 2.29
CA ASP A 74 -10.36 -20.11 3.11
C ASP A 74 -11.70 -20.86 3.20
N ALA A 75 -12.22 -21.31 2.05
CA ALA A 75 -13.49 -22.03 1.97
C ALA A 75 -13.42 -23.37 2.72
N LEU A 76 -12.34 -24.13 2.55
CA LEU A 76 -12.10 -25.37 3.29
C LEU A 76 -12.06 -25.09 4.80
N SER A 77 -11.31 -24.08 5.22
CA SER A 77 -11.21 -23.67 6.62
C SER A 77 -12.57 -23.27 7.20
N TYR A 78 -13.37 -22.50 6.46
CA TYR A 78 -14.74 -22.14 6.85
C TYR A 78 -15.64 -23.37 6.98
N THR A 79 -15.56 -24.32 6.04
CA THR A 79 -16.37 -25.55 6.11
C THR A 79 -15.98 -26.45 7.28
N VAL A 80 -14.68 -26.56 7.60
CA VAL A 80 -14.22 -27.24 8.82
C VAL A 80 -14.77 -26.53 10.07
N GLY A 81 -14.70 -25.20 10.08
CA GLY A 81 -15.32 -24.32 11.08
C GLY A 81 -16.79 -24.66 11.34
N LYS A 82 -17.55 -24.72 10.26
CA LYS A 82 -19.00 -24.93 10.25
C LYS A 82 -19.42 -26.39 10.50
N TYR A 83 -18.57 -27.36 10.19
CA TYR A 83 -18.90 -28.77 10.39
C TYR A 83 -18.63 -29.22 11.84
N PHE A 84 -17.52 -28.77 12.42
CA PHE A 84 -17.10 -29.20 13.75
C PHE A 84 -17.55 -28.26 14.88
N HIS A 85 -17.94 -27.02 14.59
CA HIS A 85 -18.35 -26.01 15.60
C HIS A 85 -17.41 -26.01 16.81
N GLN A 86 -17.93 -26.21 18.03
CA GLN A 86 -17.12 -26.22 19.26
C GLN A 86 -16.21 -27.45 19.40
N ASN A 87 -16.46 -28.53 18.63
CA ASN A 87 -15.64 -29.74 18.67
C ASN A 87 -14.26 -29.55 18.03
N ILE A 88 -14.02 -28.44 17.31
CA ILE A 88 -12.70 -28.08 16.75
C ILE A 88 -11.62 -28.07 17.83
N ARG A 89 -11.98 -27.68 19.07
CA ARG A 89 -11.09 -27.66 20.23
C ARG A 89 -10.59 -29.05 20.66
N ARG A 90 -11.25 -30.13 20.20
CA ARG A 90 -10.87 -31.51 20.51
C ARG A 90 -9.83 -32.07 19.53
N LEU A 91 -9.54 -31.37 18.43
CA LEU A 91 -8.49 -31.79 17.50
C LEU A 91 -7.13 -31.79 18.24
N PRO A 92 -6.31 -32.84 18.05
CA PRO A 92 -5.12 -33.07 18.87
C PRO A 92 -4.16 -31.86 18.86
N LEU A 93 -3.94 -31.25 17.69
CA LEU A 93 -3.05 -30.09 17.57
C LEU A 93 -3.58 -28.84 18.27
N LEU A 94 -4.88 -28.58 18.15
CA LEU A 94 -5.54 -27.39 18.72
C LEU A 94 -5.81 -27.54 20.22
N ARG A 95 -5.86 -28.79 20.71
CA ARG A 95 -5.90 -29.09 22.15
C ARG A 95 -4.57 -28.76 22.83
N HIS A 96 -3.45 -28.96 22.14
CA HIS A 96 -2.12 -28.61 22.66
C HIS A 96 -1.83 -27.10 22.58
N HIS A 97 -2.43 -26.39 21.62
CA HIS A 97 -2.29 -24.94 21.44
C HIS A 97 -3.65 -24.20 21.45
N PRO A 98 -4.36 -24.17 22.61
CA PRO A 98 -5.67 -23.51 22.70
C PRO A 98 -5.58 -21.99 22.47
N GLU A 99 -4.40 -21.39 22.63
CA GLU A 99 -4.19 -19.96 22.41
C GLU A 99 -4.49 -19.50 20.97
N TRP A 100 -4.29 -20.34 19.95
CA TRP A 100 -4.49 -19.95 18.55
C TRP A 100 -5.97 -19.71 18.22
N ILE A 101 -6.84 -20.63 18.68
CA ILE A 101 -8.30 -20.47 18.54
C ILE A 101 -8.80 -19.36 19.44
N GLY A 102 -8.37 -19.33 20.71
CA GLY A 102 -8.82 -18.31 21.66
C GLY A 102 -8.50 -16.89 21.18
N SER A 103 -7.31 -16.68 20.61
CA SER A 103 -6.92 -15.39 20.06
C SER A 103 -7.74 -15.01 18.82
N ALA A 104 -8.01 -15.96 17.93
CA ALA A 104 -8.83 -15.74 16.75
C ALA A 104 -10.31 -15.47 17.11
N GLU A 105 -10.88 -16.19 18.08
CA GLU A 105 -12.21 -15.94 18.63
C GLU A 105 -12.32 -14.55 19.25
N ALA A 106 -11.40 -14.19 20.14
CA ALA A 106 -11.41 -12.88 20.80
C ALA A 106 -11.29 -11.74 19.78
N TYR A 107 -10.47 -11.93 18.73
CA TYR A 107 -10.33 -10.97 17.65
C TYR A 107 -11.61 -10.89 16.79
N PHE A 108 -12.22 -12.03 16.46
CA PHE A 108 -13.47 -12.09 15.69
C PHE A 108 -14.64 -11.48 16.47
N GLN A 109 -14.78 -11.73 17.77
CA GLN A 109 -15.81 -11.12 18.61
C GLN A 109 -15.65 -9.60 18.70
N ARG A 110 -14.41 -9.09 18.70
CA ARG A 110 -14.14 -7.66 18.81
C ARG A 110 -14.35 -6.89 17.52
N TYR A 111 -13.95 -7.46 16.37
CA TYR A 111 -13.94 -6.75 15.08
C TYR A 111 -14.97 -7.29 14.07
N GLY A 112 -15.65 -8.39 14.39
CA GLY A 112 -16.68 -9.00 13.55
C GLY A 112 -16.15 -9.27 12.14
N ILE A 113 -16.91 -8.83 11.13
CA ILE A 113 -16.58 -9.02 9.71
C ILE A 113 -15.24 -8.37 9.33
N ALA A 114 -14.89 -7.22 9.94
CA ALA A 114 -13.63 -6.53 9.64
C ALA A 114 -12.40 -7.36 10.05
N SER A 115 -12.57 -8.34 10.95
CA SER A 115 -11.50 -9.26 11.32
C SER A 115 -11.00 -10.09 10.14
N LEU A 116 -11.88 -10.52 9.23
CA LEU A 116 -11.52 -11.30 8.04
C LEU A 116 -10.72 -10.48 7.03
N LEU A 117 -11.02 -9.18 6.90
CA LEU A 117 -10.31 -8.29 5.99
C LEU A 117 -8.89 -7.99 6.50
N VAL A 118 -8.77 -7.57 7.77
CA VAL A 118 -7.50 -7.07 8.32
C VAL A 118 -6.66 -8.20 8.93
N GLY A 119 -7.30 -9.15 9.59
CA GLY A 119 -6.62 -10.24 10.27
C GLY A 119 -5.89 -11.20 9.32
N ARG A 120 -6.20 -11.15 8.01
CA ARG A 120 -5.47 -11.90 6.98
C ARG A 120 -3.99 -11.50 6.85
N PHE A 121 -3.62 -10.31 7.32
CA PHE A 121 -2.24 -9.81 7.32
C PHE A 121 -1.52 -10.05 8.67
N ILE A 122 -2.18 -10.71 9.62
CA ILE A 122 -1.62 -11.01 10.94
C ILE A 122 -1.26 -12.50 10.98
N GLY A 123 0.03 -12.82 10.93
CA GLY A 123 0.57 -14.17 10.68
C GLY A 123 -0.19 -15.32 11.37
N PRO A 124 -0.18 -15.42 12.71
CA PRO A 124 -0.82 -16.55 13.42
C PRO A 124 -2.35 -16.58 13.33
N LEU A 125 -3.00 -15.43 13.11
CA LEU A 125 -4.46 -15.31 13.07
C LEU A 125 -5.03 -15.63 11.69
N ARG A 126 -4.27 -15.36 10.62
CA ARG A 126 -4.71 -15.47 9.23
C ARG A 126 -5.43 -16.78 8.90
N PRO A 127 -4.83 -17.97 9.05
CA PRO A 127 -5.48 -19.23 8.66
C PRO A 127 -6.60 -19.65 9.63
N MET A 128 -6.69 -19.05 10.83
CA MET A 128 -7.70 -19.38 11.83
C MET A 128 -9.02 -18.63 11.63
N LEU A 129 -8.97 -17.42 11.08
CA LEU A 129 -10.15 -16.54 10.98
C LEU A 129 -11.27 -17.09 10.11
N PRO A 130 -11.02 -17.69 8.92
CA PRO A 130 -12.08 -18.34 8.15
C PRO A 130 -12.74 -19.49 8.92
N MET A 131 -11.96 -20.27 9.66
CA MET A 131 -12.46 -21.37 10.50
C MET A 131 -13.33 -20.84 11.65
N VAL A 132 -12.90 -19.78 12.34
CA VAL A 132 -13.70 -19.14 13.41
C VAL A 132 -14.99 -18.54 12.84
N ALA A 133 -14.96 -17.95 11.64
CA ALA A 133 -16.16 -17.45 10.98
C ALA A 133 -17.18 -18.57 10.68
N GLY A 134 -16.71 -19.75 10.28
CA GLY A 134 -17.54 -20.93 10.11
C GLY A 134 -18.11 -21.46 11.43
N MET A 135 -17.28 -21.48 12.48
CA MET A 135 -17.68 -21.92 13.83
C MET A 135 -18.77 -21.05 14.45
N PHE A 136 -18.79 -19.75 14.13
CA PHE A 136 -19.85 -18.81 14.55
C PHE A 136 -21.03 -18.74 13.56
N ASP A 137 -21.18 -19.70 12.65
CA ASP A 137 -22.28 -19.79 11.68
C ASP A 137 -22.47 -18.50 10.84
N MET A 138 -21.36 -17.84 10.47
CA MET A 138 -21.43 -16.68 9.58
C MET A 138 -22.09 -17.07 8.24
N PRO A 139 -23.05 -16.29 7.71
CA PRO A 139 -23.70 -16.62 6.44
C PRO A 139 -22.70 -16.75 5.29
N LEU A 140 -22.76 -17.86 4.54
CA LEU A 140 -21.83 -18.17 3.45
C LEU A 140 -21.68 -17.03 2.42
N PRO A 141 -22.76 -16.36 1.95
CA PRO A 141 -22.61 -15.27 0.99
C PRO A 141 -21.79 -14.08 1.53
N ARG A 142 -21.95 -13.78 2.83
CA ARG A 142 -21.19 -12.72 3.49
C ARG A 142 -19.72 -13.12 3.62
N PHE A 143 -19.45 -14.37 3.99
CA PHE A 143 -18.09 -14.88 4.09
C PHE A 143 -17.37 -14.82 2.74
N ILE A 144 -18.00 -15.33 1.67
CA ILE A 144 -17.42 -15.33 0.33
C ILE A 144 -17.15 -13.90 -0.13
N ALA A 145 -18.10 -12.97 0.00
CA ALA A 145 -17.91 -11.58 -0.44
C ALA A 145 -16.69 -10.92 0.23
N VAL A 146 -16.49 -11.17 1.53
CA VAL A 146 -15.37 -10.61 2.29
C VAL A 146 -14.06 -11.32 1.96
N SER A 147 -14.08 -12.65 1.82
CA SER A 147 -12.93 -13.46 1.43
C SER A 147 -12.44 -13.14 0.01
N LEU A 148 -13.33 -12.81 -0.93
CA LEU A 148 -12.96 -12.32 -2.27
C LEU A 148 -12.12 -11.03 -2.18
N VAL A 149 -12.57 -10.04 -1.41
CA VAL A 149 -11.84 -8.77 -1.28
C VAL A 149 -10.54 -8.96 -0.51
N ALA A 150 -10.57 -9.70 0.60
CA ALA A 150 -9.38 -9.97 1.41
C ALA A 150 -8.34 -10.80 0.65
N GLY A 151 -8.80 -11.83 -0.06
CA GLY A 151 -7.98 -12.74 -0.85
C GLY A 151 -7.27 -12.02 -1.99
N ALA A 152 -7.95 -11.10 -2.68
CA ALA A 152 -7.35 -10.31 -3.75
C ALA A 152 -6.25 -9.37 -3.22
N GLY A 153 -6.50 -8.68 -2.11
CA GLY A 153 -5.48 -7.84 -1.47
C GLY A 153 -4.27 -8.65 -0.97
N TRP A 154 -4.53 -9.85 -0.46
CA TRP A 154 -3.50 -10.76 0.02
C TRP A 154 -2.65 -11.36 -1.10
N SER A 155 -3.25 -11.80 -2.21
CA SER A 155 -2.50 -12.37 -3.34
C SER A 155 -1.53 -11.34 -3.89
N VAL A 156 -1.97 -10.08 -4.04
CA VAL A 156 -1.10 -8.96 -4.42
C VAL A 156 0.01 -8.75 -3.39
N ALA A 157 -0.32 -8.64 -2.10
CA ALA A 157 0.67 -8.32 -1.07
C ALA A 157 1.78 -9.38 -0.93
N TYR A 158 1.45 -10.68 -1.07
CA TYR A 158 2.40 -11.77 -0.84
C TYR A 158 3.09 -12.26 -2.12
N LEU A 159 2.44 -12.22 -3.28
CA LEU A 159 3.02 -12.74 -4.53
C LEU A 159 3.75 -11.65 -5.33
N LEU A 160 3.29 -10.40 -5.29
CA LEU A 160 3.90 -9.32 -6.07
C LEU A 160 5.40 -9.13 -5.76
N PRO A 161 5.86 -9.13 -4.49
CA PRO A 161 7.29 -8.97 -4.21
C PRO A 161 8.13 -10.11 -4.81
N GLY A 162 7.69 -11.36 -4.65
CA GLY A 162 8.42 -12.51 -5.19
C GLY A 162 8.42 -12.52 -6.71
N TRP A 163 7.27 -12.30 -7.34
CA TRP A 163 7.15 -12.24 -8.79
C TRP A 163 7.98 -11.08 -9.37
N ALA A 164 7.96 -9.90 -8.73
CA ALA A 164 8.77 -8.76 -9.14
C ALA A 164 10.28 -9.04 -9.03
N THR A 165 10.70 -9.75 -7.96
CA THR A 165 12.10 -10.22 -7.83
C THR A 165 12.47 -11.18 -8.95
N GLY A 166 11.60 -12.13 -9.30
CA GLY A 166 11.83 -13.06 -10.40
C GLY A 166 11.96 -12.37 -11.76
N ALA A 167 11.10 -11.39 -12.02
CA ALA A 167 11.12 -10.61 -13.26
C ALA A 167 12.35 -9.69 -13.32
N ALA A 168 12.71 -9.07 -12.20
CA ALA A 168 13.94 -8.29 -12.06
C ALA A 168 15.20 -9.12 -12.36
N MET A 169 15.26 -10.39 -11.97
CA MET A 169 16.40 -11.28 -12.25
C MET A 169 16.58 -11.64 -13.73
N ARG A 170 15.53 -11.49 -14.56
CA ARG A 170 15.60 -11.75 -16.01
C ARG A 170 16.09 -10.55 -16.80
N LEU A 171 15.71 -9.37 -16.35
CA LEU A 171 16.09 -8.13 -17.01
C LEU A 171 17.60 -7.93 -16.82
N PRO A 172 18.32 -7.42 -17.84
CA PRO A 172 19.71 -6.98 -17.69
C PRO A 172 19.72 -5.71 -16.83
N LEU A 173 19.46 -5.88 -15.54
CA LEU A 173 19.44 -4.80 -14.59
C LEU A 173 20.87 -4.30 -14.38
N PRO A 174 21.03 -2.99 -14.19
CA PRO A 174 22.35 -2.44 -13.91
C PRO A 174 22.93 -3.01 -12.59
N GLU A 175 24.26 -3.14 -12.49
CA GLU A 175 24.95 -3.91 -11.42
C GLU A 175 24.67 -3.40 -10.00
N GLY A 176 24.39 -2.11 -9.83
CA GLY A 176 24.07 -1.44 -8.57
C GLY A 176 22.61 -1.49 -8.14
N PHE A 177 21.69 -1.97 -9.00
CA PHE A 177 20.23 -1.94 -8.74
C PHE A 177 19.84 -2.51 -7.37
N TRP A 178 20.35 -3.69 -7.02
CA TRP A 178 19.97 -4.38 -5.78
C TRP A 178 20.49 -3.69 -4.52
N LEU A 179 21.67 -3.07 -4.62
CA LEU A 179 22.27 -2.32 -3.52
C LEU A 179 21.45 -1.04 -3.27
N ASP A 180 21.12 -0.30 -4.33
CA ASP A 180 20.30 0.91 -4.25
C ASP A 180 18.90 0.61 -3.71
N ALA A 181 18.25 -0.45 -4.21
CA ALA A 181 16.96 -0.92 -3.72
C ALA A 181 17.02 -1.27 -2.22
N GLY A 182 18.09 -1.93 -1.79
CA GLY A 182 18.34 -2.26 -0.38
C GLY A 182 18.49 -1.02 0.50
N ILE A 183 19.23 -0.01 0.05
CA ILE A 183 19.42 1.26 0.78
C ILE A 183 18.08 2.01 0.91
N ILE A 184 17.31 2.12 -0.17
CA ILE A 184 15.99 2.78 -0.15
C ILE A 184 15.04 2.04 0.79
N ALA A 185 14.95 0.72 0.65
CA ALA A 185 14.07 -0.11 1.48
C ALA A 185 14.44 -0.04 2.96
N GLY A 186 15.74 -0.11 3.29
CA GLY A 186 16.25 0.04 4.66
C GLY A 186 15.92 1.41 5.25
N THR A 187 16.13 2.48 4.48
CA THR A 187 15.82 3.86 4.90
C THR A 187 14.33 4.03 5.19
N LEU A 188 13.47 3.55 4.29
CA LEU A 188 12.01 3.57 4.48
C LEU A 188 11.58 2.74 5.70
N ALA A 189 12.15 1.54 5.88
CA ALA A 189 11.85 0.68 7.02
C ALA A 189 12.22 1.35 8.35
N VAL A 190 13.35 2.05 8.42
CA VAL A 190 13.76 2.82 9.61
C VAL A 190 12.78 3.96 9.89
N ILE A 191 12.39 4.75 8.88
CA ILE A 191 11.45 5.86 9.04
C ILE A 191 10.08 5.36 9.50
N ILE A 192 9.57 4.30 8.85
CA ILE A 192 8.28 3.68 9.21
C ILE A 192 8.38 3.10 10.62
N GLY A 193 9.41 2.32 10.93
CA GLY A 193 9.61 1.70 12.24
C GLY A 193 9.70 2.72 13.38
N LEU A 194 10.40 3.84 13.17
CA LEU A 194 10.48 4.92 14.14
C LEU A 194 9.16 5.71 14.24
N SER A 195 8.47 5.97 13.12
CA SER A 195 7.13 6.58 13.14
C SER A 195 6.12 5.73 13.91
N LEU A 196 6.16 4.40 13.72
CA LEU A 196 5.35 3.43 14.45
C LEU A 196 5.69 3.47 15.94
N THR A 197 6.97 3.39 16.29
CA THR A 197 7.43 3.34 17.67
C THR A 197 7.10 4.63 18.42
N THR A 198 7.34 5.79 17.81
CA THR A 198 7.03 7.09 18.39
C THR A 198 5.54 7.32 18.55
N SER A 199 4.72 6.86 17.59
CA SER A 199 3.25 6.92 17.69
C SER A 199 2.70 5.99 18.77
N ILE A 200 3.20 4.75 18.86
CA ILE A 200 2.75 3.76 19.84
C ILE A 200 3.14 4.16 21.26
N ARG A 201 4.35 4.71 21.45
CA ARG A 201 4.85 5.16 22.75
C ARG A 201 4.38 6.56 23.16
N ASP A 202 3.51 7.19 22.36
CA ASP A 202 2.93 8.54 22.57
C ASP A 202 3.98 9.58 22.98
N GLN A 203 5.15 9.54 22.33
CA GLN A 203 6.26 10.43 22.69
C GLN A 203 5.95 11.88 22.28
N ARG A 204 6.14 12.81 23.23
CA ARG A 204 5.91 14.25 23.02
C ARG A 204 6.71 14.86 21.86
N HIS A 205 7.88 14.29 21.55
CA HIS A 205 8.75 14.74 20.45
C HIS A 205 8.64 13.89 19.18
N GLY A 206 7.73 12.91 19.13
CA GLY A 206 7.61 11.96 18.01
C GLY A 206 7.43 12.66 16.66
N THR A 207 6.52 13.64 16.58
CA THR A 207 6.26 14.40 15.34
C THR A 207 7.49 15.18 14.86
N ARG A 208 8.30 15.72 15.78
CA ARG A 208 9.53 16.46 15.42
C ARG A 208 10.58 15.53 14.85
N LEU A 209 10.73 14.35 15.45
CA LEU A 209 11.63 13.30 14.95
C LEU A 209 11.20 12.85 13.56
N ILE A 210 9.91 12.59 13.33
CA ILE A 210 9.38 12.23 12.01
C ILE A 210 9.67 13.30 10.98
N ALA A 211 9.49 14.59 11.31
CA ALA A 211 9.83 15.69 10.42
C ALA A 211 11.33 15.72 10.08
N GLY A 212 12.20 15.65 11.09
CA GLY A 212 13.65 15.66 10.90
C GLY A 212 14.18 14.48 10.09
N MET A 213 13.65 13.27 10.32
CA MET A 213 14.03 12.08 9.56
C MET A 213 13.52 12.11 8.13
N SER A 214 12.26 12.56 7.93
CA SER A 214 11.71 12.72 6.58
C SER A 214 12.50 13.75 5.79
N PHE A 215 12.94 14.83 6.44
CA PHE A 215 13.83 15.83 5.85
C PHE A 215 15.20 15.25 5.50
N ALA A 216 15.84 14.52 6.43
CA ALA A 216 17.14 13.89 6.20
C ALA A 216 17.09 12.88 5.05
N ALA A 217 16.05 12.05 4.98
CA ALA A 217 15.84 11.11 3.90
C ALA A 217 15.53 11.82 2.58
N LEU A 218 14.73 12.89 2.60
CA LEU A 218 14.47 13.72 1.43
C LEU A 218 15.78 14.31 0.89
N ALA A 219 16.60 14.89 1.75
CA ALA A 219 17.91 15.40 1.40
C ALA A 219 18.82 14.29 0.85
N GLY A 220 18.79 13.10 1.46
CA GLY A 220 19.49 11.92 0.96
C GLY A 220 19.07 11.53 -0.46
N VAL A 221 17.78 11.55 -0.78
CA VAL A 221 17.28 11.29 -2.14
C VAL A 221 17.71 12.40 -3.10
N PHE A 222 17.66 13.67 -2.70
CA PHE A 222 18.10 14.79 -3.54
C PHE A 222 19.62 14.87 -3.77
N LEU A 223 20.43 14.37 -2.85
CA LEU A 223 21.89 14.28 -3.03
C LEU A 223 22.27 12.98 -3.75
N GLY A 224 21.51 11.91 -3.52
CA GLY A 224 21.78 10.57 -4.00
C GLY A 224 21.18 10.25 -5.37
N TRP A 225 20.22 11.02 -5.89
CA TRP A 225 19.52 10.67 -7.14
C TRP A 225 20.44 10.40 -8.35
N PRO A 226 21.62 11.06 -8.54
CA PRO A 226 22.50 10.73 -9.65
C PRO A 226 23.05 9.31 -9.57
N TYR A 227 23.21 8.79 -8.34
CA TYR A 227 23.71 7.45 -8.06
C TYR A 227 22.58 6.40 -8.09
N LEU A 228 21.32 6.81 -7.94
CA LEU A 228 20.14 5.93 -7.94
C LEU A 228 19.54 5.75 -9.35
N HIS A 229 20.28 6.11 -10.40
CA HIS A 229 19.79 6.00 -11.78
C HIS A 229 19.49 4.56 -12.17
N GLU A 230 20.32 3.64 -11.69
CA GLU A 230 20.20 2.20 -11.93
C GLU A 230 18.92 1.64 -11.30
N PHE A 231 18.60 2.04 -10.07
CA PHE A 231 17.32 1.74 -9.43
C PHE A 231 16.13 2.26 -10.24
N ASP A 232 16.18 3.53 -10.64
CA ASP A 232 15.09 4.18 -11.38
C ASP A 232 14.82 3.50 -12.73
N GLN A 233 15.87 3.21 -13.50
CA GLN A 233 15.76 2.50 -14.77
C GLN A 233 15.27 1.06 -14.59
N GLY A 234 15.78 0.35 -13.58
CA GLY A 234 15.41 -1.04 -13.34
C GLY A 234 13.94 -1.21 -12.99
N VAL A 235 13.43 -0.39 -12.07
CA VAL A 235 11.99 -0.39 -11.73
C VAL A 235 11.16 0.06 -12.92
N MET A 236 11.61 1.06 -13.68
CA MET A 236 10.87 1.54 -14.84
C MET A 236 10.75 0.46 -15.92
N THR A 237 11.83 -0.26 -16.22
CA THR A 237 11.84 -1.37 -17.17
C THR A 237 10.88 -2.47 -16.75
N LEU A 238 10.94 -2.88 -15.48
CA LEU A 238 10.06 -3.90 -14.90
C LEU A 238 8.57 -3.52 -15.05
N VAL A 239 8.25 -2.26 -14.77
CA VAL A 239 6.87 -1.77 -14.82
C VAL A 239 6.38 -1.62 -16.26
N GLN A 240 7.21 -1.13 -17.19
CA GLN A 240 6.80 -0.95 -18.59
C GLN A 240 6.63 -2.27 -19.34
N GLU A 241 7.46 -3.28 -19.05
CA GLU A 241 7.34 -4.62 -19.67
C GLU A 241 5.99 -5.29 -19.36
N HIS A 242 5.40 -4.98 -18.20
CA HIS A 242 4.17 -5.62 -17.71
C HIS A 242 2.92 -4.73 -17.84
N ARG A 243 3.03 -3.67 -18.64
CA ARG A 243 1.92 -2.78 -18.93
C ARG A 243 0.88 -3.48 -19.80
N SER A 244 -0.41 -3.22 -19.54
CA SER A 244 -1.50 -3.77 -20.35
C SER A 244 -2.62 -2.75 -20.58
N GLN A 245 -3.26 -2.82 -21.74
CA GLN A 245 -4.32 -1.88 -22.14
C GLN A 245 -5.52 -1.90 -21.18
N ALA A 246 -5.84 -3.05 -20.58
CA ALA A 246 -6.93 -3.18 -19.62
C ALA A 246 -6.62 -2.42 -18.31
N VAL A 247 -5.37 -2.47 -17.85
CA VAL A 247 -4.93 -1.81 -16.62
C VAL A 247 -4.75 -0.30 -16.84
N ASP A 248 -4.35 0.11 -18.04
CA ASP A 248 -4.16 1.53 -18.40
C ASP A 248 -5.41 2.38 -18.09
N GLY A 249 -6.61 1.91 -18.45
CA GLY A 249 -7.85 2.66 -18.17
C GLY A 249 -8.08 2.91 -16.68
N VAL A 250 -7.80 1.92 -15.84
CA VAL A 250 -7.91 2.03 -14.38
C VAL A 250 -6.84 2.96 -13.82
N VAL A 251 -5.59 2.82 -14.29
CA VAL A 251 -4.48 3.64 -13.82
C VAL A 251 -4.65 5.11 -14.21
N VAL A 252 -5.18 5.38 -15.41
CA VAL A 252 -5.55 6.73 -15.84
C VAL A 252 -6.65 7.31 -14.97
N LEU A 253 -7.67 6.54 -14.59
CA LEU A 253 -8.69 7.01 -13.65
C LEU A 253 -8.07 7.37 -12.29
N VAL A 254 -7.19 6.50 -11.76
CA VAL A 254 -6.53 6.71 -10.47
C VAL A 254 -5.64 7.95 -10.50
N THR A 255 -4.83 8.14 -11.55
CA THR A 255 -3.87 9.24 -11.62
C THR A 255 -4.54 10.62 -11.62
N ARG A 256 -5.77 10.72 -12.15
CA ARG A 256 -6.55 11.97 -12.22
C ARG A 256 -7.01 12.48 -10.87
N LEU A 257 -7.20 11.59 -9.91
CA LEU A 257 -7.48 11.98 -8.54
C LEU A 257 -6.30 12.81 -7.97
N GLY A 258 -5.08 12.58 -8.48
CA GLY A 258 -3.87 13.32 -8.13
C GLY A 258 -3.59 14.58 -8.95
N ASP A 259 -4.42 14.92 -9.94
CA ASP A 259 -4.16 16.08 -10.79
C ASP A 259 -4.12 17.38 -9.97
N PHE A 260 -3.28 18.33 -10.41
CA PHE A 260 -3.09 19.61 -9.72
C PHE A 260 -4.42 20.33 -9.47
N ARG A 261 -5.31 20.37 -10.47
CA ARG A 261 -6.64 20.99 -10.32
C ARG A 261 -7.47 20.29 -9.24
N THR A 262 -7.56 18.97 -9.30
CA THR A 262 -8.30 18.15 -8.32
C THR A 262 -7.77 18.42 -6.91
N GLN A 263 -6.46 18.33 -6.71
CA GLN A 263 -5.82 18.51 -5.41
C GLN A 263 -5.92 19.96 -4.90
N PHE A 264 -5.83 20.96 -5.78
CA PHE A 264 -6.01 22.36 -5.42
C PHE A 264 -7.42 22.65 -4.90
N PHE A 265 -8.44 22.24 -5.63
CA PHE A 265 -9.83 22.41 -5.19
C PHE A 265 -10.14 21.58 -3.95
N LEU A 266 -9.59 20.37 -3.83
CA LEU A 266 -9.80 19.50 -2.68
C LEU A 266 -9.16 20.07 -1.41
N GLY A 267 -7.94 20.60 -1.51
CA GLY A 267 -7.26 21.28 -0.42
C GLY A 267 -7.93 22.58 -0.01
N GLY A 268 -8.35 23.39 -0.98
CA GLY A 268 -9.12 24.61 -0.77
C GLY A 268 -10.48 24.34 -0.10
N LEU A 269 -11.20 23.30 -0.56
CA LEU A 269 -12.45 22.85 0.03
C LEU A 269 -12.25 22.40 1.48
N LEU A 270 -11.30 21.50 1.76
CA LEU A 270 -11.03 21.05 3.12
C LEU A 270 -10.72 22.23 4.05
N THR A 271 -9.82 23.12 3.62
CA THR A 271 -9.39 24.27 4.42
C THR A 271 -10.55 25.25 4.62
N GLY A 272 -11.31 25.55 3.57
CA GLY A 272 -12.48 26.44 3.61
C GLY A 272 -13.58 25.91 4.51
N LEU A 273 -13.91 24.61 4.43
CA LEU A 273 -14.91 23.99 5.29
C LEU A 273 -14.49 24.02 6.78
N LEU A 274 -13.20 23.81 7.07
CA LEU A 274 -12.67 23.94 8.44
C LEU A 274 -12.75 25.38 8.95
N LEU A 275 -12.47 26.39 8.10
CA LEU A 275 -12.64 27.81 8.44
C LEU A 275 -14.11 28.16 8.69
N LEU A 276 -15.02 27.72 7.82
CA LEU A 276 -16.48 27.92 7.96
C LEU A 276 -17.02 27.26 9.23
N ALA A 277 -16.51 26.07 9.58
CA ALA A 277 -16.83 25.38 10.83
C ALA A 277 -16.12 25.99 12.07
N ARG A 278 -15.45 27.13 11.92
CA ARG A 278 -14.69 27.85 12.97
C ARG A 278 -13.58 27.02 13.62
N GLN A 279 -13.07 26.01 12.92
CA GLN A 279 -11.96 25.14 13.37
C GLN A 279 -10.60 25.71 12.92
N TRP A 280 -10.27 26.92 13.36
CA TRP A 280 -9.11 27.69 12.89
C TRP A 280 -7.77 26.96 13.01
N ARG A 281 -7.56 26.21 14.11
CA ARG A 281 -6.31 25.48 14.34
C ARG A 281 -6.16 24.30 13.39
N HIS A 282 -7.24 23.58 13.12
CA HIS A 282 -7.27 22.48 12.15
C HIS A 282 -7.11 23.01 10.73
N ALA A 283 -7.72 24.16 10.41
CA ALA A 283 -7.54 24.84 9.14
C ALA A 283 -6.10 25.32 8.93
N LEU A 284 -5.45 25.88 9.97
CA LEU A 284 -4.04 26.29 9.90
C LEU A 284 -3.12 25.08 9.68
N PHE A 285 -3.37 23.97 10.38
CA PHE A 285 -2.64 22.72 10.17
C PHE A 285 -2.81 22.19 8.74
N ALA A 286 -4.05 22.03 8.28
CA ALA A 286 -4.37 21.49 6.96
C ALA A 286 -3.86 22.41 5.85
N GLY A 287 -4.18 23.70 5.91
CA GLY A 287 -3.74 24.69 4.94
C GLY A 287 -2.22 24.85 4.92
N GLY A 288 -1.57 24.88 6.09
CA GLY A 288 -0.11 24.95 6.19
C GLY A 288 0.59 23.71 5.61
N ALA A 289 0.05 22.51 5.84
CA ALA A 289 0.59 21.29 5.28
C ALA A 289 0.43 21.23 3.74
N LEU A 290 -0.77 21.56 3.25
CA LEU A 290 -1.10 21.51 1.81
C LEU A 290 -0.38 22.61 1.02
N MET A 291 -0.50 23.87 1.46
CA MET A 291 0.15 25.00 0.81
C MET A 291 1.67 24.91 0.93
N GLY A 292 2.19 24.53 2.11
CA GLY A 292 3.62 24.34 2.31
C GLY A 292 4.20 23.27 1.38
N THR A 293 3.48 22.16 1.18
CA THR A 293 3.92 21.09 0.26
C THR A 293 3.88 21.57 -1.19
N ALA A 294 2.83 22.30 -1.59
CA ALA A 294 2.70 22.83 -2.94
C ALA A 294 3.81 23.84 -3.27
N LEU A 295 4.08 24.78 -2.35
CA LEU A 295 5.15 25.77 -2.50
C LEU A 295 6.51 25.10 -2.54
N ALA A 296 6.83 24.23 -1.58
CA ALA A 296 8.12 23.54 -1.50
C ALA A 296 8.38 22.67 -2.73
N ASN A 297 7.37 21.97 -3.24
CA ASN A 297 7.49 21.21 -4.48
C ASN A 297 7.78 22.14 -5.68
N GLY A 298 7.06 23.26 -5.79
CA GLY A 298 7.31 24.27 -6.81
C GLY A 298 8.75 24.79 -6.79
N THR A 299 9.26 25.20 -5.62
CA THR A 299 10.64 25.68 -5.49
C THR A 299 11.67 24.59 -5.79
N LEU A 300 11.50 23.37 -5.27
CA LEU A 300 12.44 22.28 -5.49
C LEU A 300 12.53 21.87 -6.96
N LYS A 301 11.42 21.92 -7.71
CA LYS A 301 11.42 21.66 -9.16
C LYS A 301 12.31 22.61 -9.92
N TRP A 302 12.26 23.90 -9.59
CA TRP A 302 13.10 24.91 -10.24
C TRP A 302 14.57 24.81 -9.81
N LEU A 303 14.83 24.34 -8.59
CA LEU A 303 16.20 24.22 -8.07
C LEU A 303 16.97 23.04 -8.69
N PHE A 304 16.32 21.88 -8.86
CA PHE A 304 16.99 20.65 -9.32
C PHE A 304 16.85 20.39 -10.81
N ALA A 305 15.82 20.94 -11.46
CA ALA A 305 15.63 20.91 -12.91
C ALA A 305 15.79 19.50 -13.56
N ARG A 306 15.39 18.43 -12.86
CA ARG A 306 15.55 17.04 -13.35
C ARG A 306 14.64 16.74 -14.55
N ALA A 307 15.20 16.11 -15.57
CA ALA A 307 14.48 15.66 -16.76
C ALA A 307 13.57 14.44 -16.48
N ARG A 308 12.44 14.37 -17.20
CA ARG A 308 11.47 13.27 -17.09
C ARG A 308 11.92 12.03 -17.89
N PRO A 309 11.36 10.85 -17.60
CA PRO A 309 11.48 9.70 -18.50
C PRO A 309 10.89 10.02 -19.89
N GLU A 310 11.57 9.61 -20.95
CA GLU A 310 11.18 9.87 -22.36
C GLU A 310 10.12 8.90 -22.90
N VAL A 311 9.25 8.35 -22.02
CA VAL A 311 8.29 7.32 -22.43
C VAL A 311 7.01 7.91 -23.02
N LEU A 312 6.64 9.14 -22.65
CA LEU A 312 5.41 9.79 -23.13
C LEU A 312 5.59 10.41 -24.52
N THR A 313 4.65 10.14 -25.42
CA THR A 313 4.58 10.71 -26.78
C THR A 313 4.44 12.24 -26.79
N ASP A 314 3.80 12.82 -25.78
CA ASP A 314 3.73 14.27 -25.56
C ASP A 314 4.54 14.65 -24.29
N PRO A 315 5.75 15.22 -24.45
CA PRO A 315 6.60 15.54 -23.31
C PRO A 315 6.00 16.65 -22.46
N LEU A 316 5.80 16.36 -21.17
CA LEU A 316 5.38 17.35 -20.17
C LEU A 316 6.50 18.38 -19.97
N THR A 317 6.22 19.66 -20.22
CA THR A 317 7.19 20.78 -20.19
C THR A 317 7.73 21.16 -18.79
N SER A 318 7.34 20.42 -17.74
CA SER A 318 7.70 20.70 -16.34
C SER A 318 8.66 19.65 -15.80
N TYR A 319 9.63 20.06 -14.97
CA TYR A 319 10.59 19.17 -14.31
C TYR A 319 9.98 17.99 -13.53
N SER A 320 10.74 16.91 -13.42
CA SER A 320 10.28 15.63 -12.87
C SER A 320 10.28 15.60 -11.34
N MET A 321 11.32 16.16 -10.71
CA MET A 321 11.60 15.99 -9.28
C MET A 321 11.27 17.25 -8.45
N PRO A 322 10.54 17.13 -7.33
CA PRO A 322 9.76 15.98 -6.88
C PRO A 322 8.43 15.83 -7.64
N SER A 323 7.80 14.66 -7.56
CA SER A 323 6.51 14.42 -8.21
C SER A 323 5.38 15.17 -7.52
N GLY A 324 4.65 16.01 -8.26
CA GLY A 324 3.53 16.79 -7.73
C GLY A 324 2.28 15.98 -7.41
N HIS A 325 1.94 15.00 -8.25
CA HIS A 325 0.87 14.04 -7.96
C HIS A 325 1.15 13.27 -6.68
N SER A 326 2.40 12.82 -6.47
CA SER A 326 2.82 12.13 -5.25
C SER A 326 2.71 13.06 -4.04
N SER A 327 3.41 14.21 -4.07
CA SER A 327 3.48 15.10 -2.91
C SER A 327 2.11 15.66 -2.50
N ALA A 328 1.27 16.07 -3.45
CA ALA A 328 -0.05 16.61 -3.15
C ALA A 328 -0.98 15.55 -2.56
N SER A 329 -1.00 14.35 -3.16
CA SER A 329 -1.85 13.25 -2.69
C SER A 329 -1.45 12.79 -1.29
N PHE A 330 -0.15 12.58 -1.04
CA PHE A 330 0.32 12.25 0.30
C PHE A 330 0.00 13.36 1.30
N ALA A 331 0.18 14.64 0.95
CA ALA A 331 -0.14 15.74 1.86
C ALA A 331 -1.64 15.76 2.23
N PHE A 332 -2.52 15.62 1.25
CA PHE A 332 -3.97 15.62 1.49
C PHE A 332 -4.41 14.42 2.35
N PHE A 333 -4.03 13.20 1.97
CA PHE A 333 -4.49 12.01 2.69
C PHE A 333 -3.82 11.88 4.07
N LEU A 334 -2.57 12.32 4.25
CA LEU A 334 -1.95 12.36 5.58
C LEU A 334 -2.63 13.39 6.48
N VAL A 335 -3.00 14.57 5.98
CA VAL A 335 -3.78 15.56 6.75
C VAL A 335 -5.10 14.95 7.20
N MET A 336 -5.85 14.32 6.28
CA MET A 336 -7.12 13.67 6.60
C MET A 336 -6.94 12.55 7.64
N ALA A 337 -5.92 11.71 7.49
CA ALA A 337 -5.61 10.63 8.42
C ALA A 337 -5.22 11.15 9.81
N VAL A 338 -4.38 12.19 9.87
CA VAL A 338 -3.95 12.81 11.14
C VAL A 338 -5.14 13.41 11.87
N LEU A 339 -6.02 14.11 11.15
CA LEU A 339 -7.25 14.68 11.69
C LEU A 339 -8.21 13.59 12.20
N ALA A 340 -8.42 12.51 11.43
CA ALA A 340 -9.28 11.39 11.82
C ALA A 340 -8.73 10.60 13.02
N GLY A 341 -7.41 10.49 13.15
CA GLY A 341 -6.76 9.87 14.29
C GLY A 341 -6.80 10.67 15.59
N ARG A 342 -7.16 11.97 15.57
CA ARG A 342 -7.19 12.78 16.80
C ARG A 342 -8.25 12.23 17.77
N GLY A 343 -7.89 12.15 19.06
CA GLY A 343 -8.75 11.61 20.11
C GLY A 343 -8.85 10.07 20.16
N GLN A 344 -8.20 9.38 19.23
CA GLN A 344 -8.18 7.91 19.18
C GLN A 344 -6.94 7.32 19.86
N PRO A 345 -6.98 6.04 20.31
CA PRO A 345 -5.81 5.36 20.83
C PRO A 345 -4.71 5.21 19.76
N PRO A 346 -3.43 5.05 20.13
CA PRO A 346 -2.31 4.98 19.19
C PRO A 346 -2.48 3.98 18.04
N ARG A 347 -3.08 2.81 18.32
CA ARG A 347 -3.34 1.78 17.31
C ARG A 347 -4.29 2.28 16.21
N MET A 348 -5.37 2.96 16.59
CA MET A 348 -6.33 3.51 15.64
C MET A 348 -5.77 4.72 14.89
N ARG A 349 -4.94 5.56 15.54
CA ARG A 349 -4.19 6.63 14.85
C ARG A 349 -3.38 6.07 13.69
N LEU A 350 -2.67 4.97 13.94
CA LEU A 350 -1.91 4.29 12.93
C LEU A 350 -2.80 3.72 11.82
N THR A 351 -3.92 3.11 12.17
CA THR A 351 -4.89 2.60 11.18
C THR A 351 -5.35 3.70 10.22
N TRP A 352 -5.65 4.90 10.73
CA TRP A 352 -6.03 6.04 9.88
C TRP A 352 -4.89 6.48 8.96
N VAL A 353 -3.65 6.54 9.44
CA VAL A 353 -2.47 6.85 8.62
C VAL A 353 -2.29 5.81 7.52
N MET A 354 -2.36 4.53 7.85
CA MET A 354 -2.26 3.44 6.87
C MET A 354 -3.38 3.53 5.83
N LEU A 355 -4.62 3.79 6.26
CA LEU A 355 -5.77 3.95 5.37
C LEU A 355 -5.60 5.16 4.43
N GLY A 356 -5.06 6.28 4.92
CA GLY A 356 -4.74 7.45 4.10
C GLY A 356 -3.61 7.20 3.10
N CYS A 357 -2.61 6.40 3.48
CA CYS A 357 -1.50 6.07 2.58
C CYS A 357 -1.93 5.21 1.38
N ILE A 358 -3.00 4.41 1.49
CA ILE A 358 -3.48 3.55 0.38
C ILE A 358 -3.81 4.34 -0.89
N PRO A 359 -4.76 5.31 -0.89
CA PRO A 359 -5.07 6.09 -2.08
C PRO A 359 -3.90 6.98 -2.51
N ALA A 360 -3.10 7.51 -1.56
CA ALA A 360 -1.91 8.29 -1.89
C ALA A 360 -0.88 7.46 -2.68
N LEU A 361 -0.62 6.23 -2.22
CA LEU A 361 0.31 5.31 -2.88
C LEU A 361 -0.22 4.85 -4.24
N ALA A 362 -1.52 4.58 -4.37
CA ALA A 362 -2.13 4.24 -5.65
C ALA A 362 -1.93 5.35 -6.70
N ILE A 363 -2.15 6.61 -6.32
CA ILE A 363 -1.91 7.77 -7.19
C ILE A 363 -0.42 7.92 -7.50
N ALA A 364 0.45 7.77 -6.50
CA ALA A 364 1.89 7.84 -6.68
C ALA A 364 2.39 6.78 -7.68
N LEU A 365 2.08 5.51 -7.45
CA LEU A 365 2.48 4.38 -8.30
C LEU A 365 1.89 4.48 -9.72
N SER A 366 0.71 5.08 -9.88
CA SER A 366 0.15 5.36 -11.22
C SER A 366 1.11 6.18 -12.10
N ARG A 367 1.95 7.03 -11.51
CA ARG A 367 2.90 7.87 -12.25
C ARG A 367 4.13 7.11 -12.73
N VAL A 368 4.57 6.07 -11.99
CA VAL A 368 5.61 5.14 -12.49
C VAL A 368 5.03 4.31 -13.62
N TYR A 369 3.82 3.77 -13.41
CA TYR A 369 3.15 2.90 -14.39
C TYR A 369 2.94 3.61 -15.73
N LEU A 370 2.48 4.86 -15.71
CA LEU A 370 2.30 5.66 -16.93
C LEU A 370 3.60 6.23 -17.49
N GLY A 371 4.75 5.94 -16.87
CA GLY A 371 6.06 6.43 -17.30
C GLY A 371 6.29 7.93 -17.20
N ALA A 372 5.52 8.61 -16.35
CA ALA A 372 5.56 10.06 -16.26
C ALA A 372 6.59 10.60 -15.24
N HIS A 373 7.04 9.75 -14.32
CA HIS A 373 7.96 10.09 -13.24
C HIS A 373 8.86 8.90 -12.89
N TRP A 374 10.08 9.20 -12.47
CA TRP A 374 10.98 8.20 -11.91
C TRP A 374 10.49 7.74 -10.52
N PRO A 375 10.74 6.48 -10.12
CA PRO A 375 10.46 5.99 -8.77
C PRO A 375 10.99 6.89 -7.65
N THR A 376 12.21 7.40 -7.78
CA THR A 376 12.81 8.34 -6.81
C THR A 376 12.09 9.69 -6.75
N ASP A 377 11.50 10.18 -7.86
CA ASP A 377 10.71 11.43 -7.86
C ASP A 377 9.45 11.30 -6.98
N ILE A 378 8.86 10.10 -6.98
CA ILE A 378 7.67 9.77 -6.19
C ILE A 378 8.03 9.62 -4.73
N LEU A 379 9.14 8.94 -4.44
CA LEU A 379 9.70 8.83 -3.09
C LEU A 379 10.00 10.21 -2.51
N ALA A 380 10.66 11.09 -3.26
CA ALA A 380 10.92 12.47 -2.86
C ALA A 380 9.62 13.24 -2.60
N GLY A 381 8.60 13.08 -3.46
CA GLY A 381 7.29 13.68 -3.25
C GLY A 381 6.61 13.22 -1.94
N ALA A 382 6.65 11.91 -1.64
CA ALA A 382 6.08 11.35 -0.42
C ALA A 382 6.82 11.83 0.84
N LEU A 383 8.16 11.81 0.82
CA LEU A 383 9.00 12.28 1.92
C LEU A 383 8.82 13.79 2.18
N LEU A 384 8.68 14.59 1.11
CA LEU A 384 8.35 16.02 1.22
C LEU A 384 7.02 16.24 1.92
N ALA A 385 5.97 15.53 1.50
CA ALA A 385 4.64 15.62 2.11
C ALA A 385 4.66 15.18 3.59
N CYS A 386 5.34 14.08 3.92
CA CYS A 386 5.53 13.62 5.30
C CYS A 386 6.25 14.68 6.15
N CYS A 387 7.35 15.24 5.63
CA CYS A 387 8.13 16.27 6.31
C CYS A 387 7.28 17.52 6.60
N VAL A 388 6.63 18.07 5.57
CA VAL A 388 5.84 19.31 5.70
C VAL A 388 4.59 19.07 6.56
N CYS A 389 3.92 17.93 6.43
CA CYS A 389 2.79 17.58 7.28
C CYS A 389 3.21 17.46 8.75
N ALA A 390 4.32 16.78 9.05
CA ALA A 390 4.83 16.66 10.41
C ALA A 390 5.29 18.01 10.98
N LEU A 391 5.92 18.87 10.16
CA LEU A 391 6.31 20.21 10.56
C LEU A 391 5.08 21.08 10.87
N SER A 392 4.09 21.10 9.98
CA SER A 392 2.82 21.83 10.17
C SER A 392 2.10 21.37 11.45
N LEU A 393 2.07 20.06 11.70
CA LEU A 393 1.49 19.49 12.91
C LEU A 393 2.26 19.93 14.16
N THR A 394 3.60 19.91 14.10
CA THR A 394 4.48 20.34 15.20
C THR A 394 4.22 21.81 15.56
N LEU A 395 4.15 22.69 14.56
CA LEU A 395 3.86 24.11 14.75
C LEU A 395 2.46 24.34 15.34
N SER A 396 1.47 23.62 14.81
CA SER A 396 0.07 23.72 15.27
C SER A 396 -0.14 23.19 16.69
N GLN A 397 0.75 22.29 17.15
CA GLN A 397 0.72 21.68 18.48
C GLN A 397 1.69 22.32 19.47
N TYR A 398 2.48 23.31 19.05
CA TYR A 398 3.57 23.86 19.85
C TYR A 398 3.12 24.39 21.22
N ARG A 399 1.96 25.05 21.28
CA ARG A 399 1.39 25.60 22.52
C ARG A 399 0.36 24.69 23.18
N GLN A 400 -0.44 23.99 22.40
CA GLN A 400 -1.53 23.15 22.88
C GLN A 400 -1.73 21.95 21.94
N PRO A 401 -2.12 20.77 22.42
CA PRO A 401 -2.44 19.65 21.52
C PRO A 401 -3.60 20.00 20.59
N LEU A 402 -3.60 19.41 19.39
CA LEU A 402 -4.70 19.53 18.43
C LEU A 402 -5.79 18.54 18.84
N THR A 403 -6.99 19.05 19.14
CA THR A 403 -8.13 18.26 19.60
C THR A 403 -8.79 17.49 18.47
N ALA A 404 -9.64 16.52 18.83
CA ALA A 404 -10.46 15.81 17.86
C ALA A 404 -11.48 16.74 17.19
N LEU A 405 -11.70 16.56 15.89
CA LEU A 405 -12.74 17.29 15.18
C LEU A 405 -14.14 16.80 15.63
N PRO A 406 -15.11 17.71 15.82
CA PRO A 406 -16.49 17.32 16.10
C PRO A 406 -17.07 16.47 14.96
N LEU A 407 -17.86 15.45 15.30
CA LEU A 407 -18.47 14.55 14.31
C LEU A 407 -19.30 15.30 13.25
N ARG A 408 -19.98 16.39 13.64
CA ARG A 408 -20.74 17.27 12.73
C ARG A 408 -19.90 17.84 11.58
N VAL A 409 -18.62 18.12 11.83
CA VAL A 409 -17.70 18.62 10.81
C VAL A 409 -17.34 17.50 9.83
N TRP A 410 -17.17 16.27 10.31
CA TRP A 410 -16.92 15.10 9.45
C TRP A 410 -18.08 14.79 8.50
N TRP A 411 -19.34 14.96 8.96
CA TRP A 411 -20.53 14.81 8.12
C TRP A 411 -20.57 15.81 6.94
N LEU A 412 -19.81 16.89 7.02
CA LEU A 412 -19.71 17.90 5.97
C LEU A 412 -18.44 17.72 5.12
N VAL A 413 -17.28 17.53 5.77
CA VAL A 413 -16.00 17.37 5.08
C VAL A 413 -15.94 16.10 4.22
N LEU A 414 -16.31 14.95 4.79
CA LEU A 414 -16.13 13.67 4.10
C LEU A 414 -17.00 13.57 2.83
N PRO A 415 -18.32 13.85 2.87
CA PRO A 415 -19.14 13.78 1.67
C PRO A 415 -18.75 14.82 0.63
N ALA A 416 -18.37 16.03 1.05
CA ALA A 416 -17.94 17.08 0.12
C ALA A 416 -16.64 16.70 -0.62
N CYS A 417 -15.65 16.14 0.09
CA CYS A 417 -14.42 15.66 -0.52
C CYS A 417 -14.68 14.47 -1.47
N ILE A 418 -15.54 13.51 -1.08
CA ILE A 418 -15.90 12.37 -1.94
C ILE A 418 -16.65 12.84 -3.18
N ALA A 419 -17.61 13.75 -3.04
CA ALA A 419 -18.37 14.30 -4.16
C ALA A 419 -17.46 15.03 -5.15
N LEU A 420 -16.49 15.81 -4.65
CA LEU A 420 -15.53 16.51 -5.51
C LEU A 420 -14.61 15.54 -6.25
N LEU A 421 -14.09 14.50 -5.56
CA LEU A 421 -13.28 13.46 -6.19
C LEU A 421 -14.07 12.70 -7.26
N ALA A 422 -15.33 12.33 -6.98
CA ALA A 422 -16.21 11.67 -7.92
C ALA A 422 -16.53 12.56 -9.14
N PHE A 423 -16.76 13.86 -8.92
CA PHE A 423 -16.98 14.82 -9.99
C PHE A 423 -15.79 14.87 -10.95
N PHE A 424 -14.56 15.05 -10.45
CA PHE A 424 -13.36 15.10 -11.28
C PHE A 424 -13.01 13.76 -11.93
N ALA A 425 -13.31 12.65 -11.27
CA ALA A 425 -13.16 11.31 -11.83
C ALA A 425 -14.03 11.12 -13.09
N MET A 426 -15.31 11.52 -13.03
CA MET A 426 -16.29 11.29 -14.10
C MET A 426 -16.19 12.30 -15.26
N HIS A 427 -15.95 13.59 -14.99
CA HIS A 427 -16.19 14.65 -15.97
C HIS A 427 -15.18 14.78 -17.12
N ALA A 428 -14.09 13.99 -17.16
CA ALA A 428 -13.12 14.15 -18.24
C ALA A 428 -12.37 12.86 -18.65
N LEU A 429 -12.96 11.69 -18.37
CA LEU A 429 -12.38 10.38 -18.72
C LEU A 429 -11.97 10.26 -20.21
N PRO A 430 -12.78 10.74 -21.18
CA PRO A 430 -12.47 10.56 -22.61
C PRO A 430 -11.18 11.26 -23.05
N GLN A 431 -10.95 12.49 -22.57
CA GLN A 431 -9.76 13.29 -22.93
C GLN A 431 -8.47 12.77 -22.32
N ALA A 432 -8.55 12.12 -21.15
CA ALA A 432 -7.37 11.55 -20.50
C ALA A 432 -6.98 10.20 -21.08
N LEU A 433 -7.94 9.38 -21.51
CA LEU A 433 -7.64 8.15 -22.23
C LEU A 433 -6.83 8.46 -23.51
N LEU A 434 -7.21 9.49 -24.28
CA LEU A 434 -6.47 9.92 -25.47
C LEU A 434 -5.02 10.35 -25.18
N ARG A 435 -4.71 10.91 -24.00
CA ARG A 435 -3.36 11.36 -23.62
C ARG A 435 -2.38 10.25 -23.25
N TYR A 436 -2.91 9.09 -22.89
CA TYR A 436 -2.10 7.92 -22.50
C TYR A 436 -2.32 6.74 -23.46
N GLN A 437 -3.07 6.96 -24.54
CA GLN A 437 -3.11 6.08 -25.69
C GLN A 437 -1.80 6.22 -26.46
N TYR A 438 -1.15 5.08 -26.67
CA TYR A 438 0.01 4.92 -27.53
C TYR A 438 -0.43 4.27 -28.83
#